data_AF-A0A0M9ENI0-F1
#
_entry.id   AF-A0A0M9ENI0-F1
#
_cell.length_a   1.000
_cell.length_b   1.000
_cell.length_c   1.000
_cell.angle_alpha   90.00
_cell.angle_beta   90.00
_cell.angle_gamma   90.00
#
_symmetry.space_group_name_H-M   'P 1'
#
loop_
_entity.id
_entity.type
_entity.pdbx_description
1 polymer ?
#
loop_
_entity_poly.entity_id
_entity_poly.type
_entity_poly.pdbx_seq_one_letter_code
_entity_poly.pdbx_strand_id
1 'polypeptide(L)'
;MMLLYAFAFVCSAIALASPACKLSPSDHDWPSVEEWGELNRTIGNTLLKAASSCYQGNPLDSPLSCRTVEGNWTSATFHAGLPESIASPLYANNSCLPPGADGYNATGGCYLAWRSSYLHVMSYGAKFNKSLAPQNMLKDAAEQLEEGIESLWREWAPETAAYMNEGNPLNSNFKKDFYGSYYDRLMQVKNKYDPINSLWVLSGVGSDAWDYNLNTGKLCKQ
;
A
#
# COMPACT_ATOMS: atom_id res chain seq x y z
N MET A 1 49.54 28.75 43.24
CA MET A 1 48.61 28.98 42.11
C MET A 1 47.75 27.73 42.02
N MET A 2 46.54 27.75 42.60
CA MET A 2 45.63 26.60 42.68
C MET A 2 44.94 26.37 41.33
N LEU A 3 45.06 25.16 40.79
CA LEU A 3 44.33 24.72 39.60
C LEU A 3 42.92 24.26 40.01
N LEU A 4 41.91 25.00 39.57
CA LEU A 4 40.49 24.62 39.67
C LEU A 4 40.13 23.74 38.48
N TYR A 5 39.82 22.46 38.73
CA TYR A 5 39.20 21.58 37.73
C TYR A 5 37.69 21.77 37.75
N ALA A 6 37.12 22.31 36.68
CA ALA A 6 35.68 22.35 36.45
C ALA A 6 35.22 20.99 35.91
N PHE A 7 34.46 20.24 36.71
CA PHE A 7 33.74 19.05 36.23
C PHE A 7 32.49 19.50 35.46
N ALA A 8 32.51 19.34 34.14
CA ALA A 8 31.32 19.50 33.31
C ALA A 8 30.40 18.29 33.53
N PHE A 9 29.26 18.51 34.19
CA PHE A 9 28.18 17.54 34.26
C PHE A 9 27.50 17.47 32.88
N VAL A 10 27.79 16.42 32.11
CA VAL A 10 27.04 16.09 30.90
C VAL A 10 25.73 15.44 31.35
N CYS A 11 24.66 16.23 31.35
CA CYS A 11 23.31 15.71 31.56
C CYS A 11 22.90 14.98 30.27
N SER A 12 23.11 13.66 30.20
CA SER A 12 22.53 12.84 29.14
C SER A 12 21.02 12.82 29.33
N ALA A 13 20.32 13.66 28.58
CA ALA A 13 18.91 13.45 28.34
C ALA A 13 18.76 12.10 27.61
N ILE A 14 18.20 11.11 28.29
CA ILE A 14 17.78 9.88 27.64
C ILE A 14 16.57 10.27 26.79
N ALA A 15 16.81 10.58 25.52
CA ALA A 15 15.75 10.68 24.54
C ALA A 15 15.16 9.27 24.38
N LEU A 16 13.94 9.07 24.88
CA LEU A 16 13.15 7.91 24.54
C LEU A 16 12.93 7.93 23.02
N ALA A 17 13.58 7.03 22.30
CA ALA A 17 13.42 6.92 20.86
C ALA A 17 11.98 6.51 20.53
N SER A 18 11.21 7.44 19.96
CA SER A 18 10.04 7.06 19.16
C SER A 18 10.50 6.17 18.01
N PRO A 19 9.72 5.16 17.57
CA PRO A 19 10.07 4.37 16.40
C PRO A 19 10.27 5.33 15.22
N ALA A 20 11.47 5.36 14.65
CA ALA A 20 11.83 6.31 13.61
C ALA A 20 10.99 6.05 12.35
N CYS A 21 9.95 6.85 12.15
CA CYS A 21 9.19 6.87 10.91
C CYS A 21 10.14 7.17 9.74
N LYS A 22 9.88 6.57 8.57
CA LYS A 22 10.58 6.96 7.35
C LYS A 22 10.21 8.39 7.00
N LEU A 23 11.19 9.15 6.52
CA LEU A 23 11.00 10.49 6.01
C LEU A 23 10.16 10.48 4.73
N SER A 24 9.45 11.57 4.49
CA SER A 24 8.65 11.86 3.31
C SER A 24 9.14 13.18 2.69
N PRO A 25 8.83 13.48 1.40
CA PRO A 25 9.23 14.74 0.76
C PRO A 25 8.75 16.03 1.43
N SER A 26 7.85 15.94 2.40
CA SER A 26 7.37 17.08 3.19
C SER A 26 8.09 17.25 4.53
N ASP A 27 8.93 16.30 4.92
CA ASP A 27 9.69 16.36 6.17
C ASP A 27 10.94 17.22 6.02
N HIS A 28 11.30 17.93 7.10
CA HIS A 28 12.46 18.80 7.13
C HIS A 28 13.77 18.08 6.79
N ASP A 29 13.89 16.82 7.22
CA ASP A 29 15.11 16.03 7.06
C ASP A 29 15.13 15.24 5.73
N TRP A 30 14.14 15.43 4.85
CA TRP A 30 14.12 14.80 3.53
C TRP A 30 15.31 15.25 2.68
N PRO A 31 15.99 14.35 1.93
CA PRO A 31 17.17 14.74 1.17
C PRO A 31 16.86 15.83 0.15
N SER A 32 17.77 16.81 0.06
CA SER A 32 17.65 17.95 -0.84
C SER A 32 17.74 17.54 -2.30
N VAL A 33 17.38 18.45 -3.21
CA VAL A 33 17.50 18.21 -4.66
C VAL A 33 18.95 17.93 -5.05
N GLU A 34 19.90 18.59 -4.39
CA GLU A 34 21.33 18.42 -4.58
C GLU A 34 21.80 17.03 -4.12
N GLU A 35 21.35 16.57 -2.95
CA GLU A 35 21.67 15.23 -2.41
C GLU A 35 21.10 14.11 -3.30
N TRP A 36 19.86 14.25 -3.77
CA TRP A 36 19.30 13.35 -4.79
C TRP A 36 20.10 13.39 -6.10
N GLY A 37 20.60 14.55 -6.49
CA GLY A 37 21.45 14.72 -7.65
C GLY A 37 22.82 14.05 -7.51
N GLU A 38 23.38 14.06 -6.30
CA GLU A 38 24.61 13.31 -5.98
C GLU A 38 24.37 11.81 -6.06
N LEU A 39 23.32 11.30 -5.41
CA LEU A 39 22.94 9.90 -5.52
C LEU A 39 22.78 9.49 -6.99
N ASN A 40 22.04 10.27 -7.77
CA ASN A 40 21.82 9.98 -9.19
C ASN A 40 23.14 9.86 -9.96
N ARG A 41 24.09 10.77 -9.72
CA ARG A 41 25.44 10.70 -10.31
C ARG A 41 26.18 9.42 -9.90
N THR A 42 26.08 9.02 -8.63
CA THR A 42 26.75 7.79 -8.15
C THR A 42 26.21 6.51 -8.78
N ILE A 43 24.94 6.49 -9.19
CA ILE A 43 24.29 5.32 -9.82
C ILE A 43 24.21 5.42 -11.35
N GLY A 44 25.06 6.24 -11.96
CA GLY A 44 25.16 6.35 -13.41
C GLY A 44 23.98 7.08 -14.07
N ASN A 45 23.37 8.03 -13.37
CA ASN A 45 22.24 8.84 -13.81
C ASN A 45 20.95 8.04 -14.10
N THR A 46 20.69 6.98 -13.33
CA THR A 46 19.54 6.08 -13.53
C THR A 46 18.37 6.33 -12.56
N LEU A 47 18.48 7.30 -11.64
CA LEU A 47 17.41 7.63 -10.69
C LEU A 47 16.21 8.23 -11.43
N LEU A 48 15.03 7.67 -11.20
CA LEU A 48 13.77 8.13 -11.77
C LEU A 48 12.91 8.84 -10.72
N LYS A 49 12.14 9.82 -11.16
CA LYS A 49 11.15 10.54 -10.35
C LYS A 49 9.75 10.17 -10.82
N ALA A 50 8.79 10.19 -9.90
CA ALA A 50 7.38 10.13 -10.27
C ALA A 50 7.01 11.32 -11.17
N ALA A 51 6.09 11.10 -12.11
CA ALA A 51 5.77 12.05 -13.17
C ALA A 51 4.25 12.20 -13.36
N SER A 52 3.78 13.42 -13.70
CA SER A 52 2.37 13.69 -14.05
C SER A 52 2.25 14.82 -15.07
N SER A 53 1.58 14.55 -16.20
CA SER A 53 1.46 15.52 -17.29
C SER A 53 0.09 16.21 -17.42
N CYS A 54 -0.92 15.71 -16.70
CA CYS A 54 -2.31 16.09 -16.94
C CYS A 54 -2.91 17.10 -15.94
N TYR A 55 -2.16 17.48 -14.91
CA TYR A 55 -2.60 18.46 -13.90
C TYR A 55 -1.81 19.75 -14.03
N GLN A 56 -2.49 20.87 -14.21
CA GLN A 56 -1.83 22.18 -14.33
C GLN A 56 -1.20 22.59 -12.99
N GLY A 57 0.06 23.02 -13.02
CA GLY A 57 0.78 23.50 -11.83
C GLY A 57 1.21 22.40 -10.85
N ASN A 58 1.08 21.12 -11.23
CA ASN A 58 1.59 20.02 -10.42
C ASN A 58 3.13 19.99 -10.44
N PRO A 59 3.81 19.58 -9.35
CA PRO A 59 5.27 19.63 -9.23
C PRO A 59 6.00 18.44 -9.87
N LEU A 60 5.27 17.50 -10.50
CA LEU A 60 5.81 16.25 -11.04
C LEU A 60 5.98 16.38 -12.55
N ASP A 61 7.15 16.85 -12.98
CA ASP A 61 7.48 16.95 -14.41
C ASP A 61 7.39 15.58 -15.10
N SER A 62 6.91 15.57 -16.35
CA SER A 62 6.81 14.37 -17.16
C SER A 62 7.37 14.60 -18.56
N PRO A 63 8.16 13.66 -19.10
CA PRO A 63 8.59 13.73 -20.50
C PRO A 63 7.44 13.38 -21.48
N LEU A 64 6.35 12.79 -21.00
CA LEU A 64 5.20 12.41 -21.81
C LEU A 64 4.12 13.49 -21.77
N SER A 65 3.52 13.79 -22.92
CA SER A 65 2.40 14.75 -22.97
C SER A 65 1.13 14.14 -22.35
N CYS A 66 0.25 14.98 -21.80
CA CYS A 66 -1.03 14.50 -21.27
C CYS A 66 -1.84 13.75 -22.35
N ARG A 67 -1.84 14.25 -23.59
CA ARG A 67 -2.52 13.59 -24.73
C ARG A 67 -1.99 12.17 -24.96
N THR A 68 -0.68 11.97 -24.83
CA THR A 68 -0.05 10.64 -24.95
C THR A 68 -0.51 9.72 -23.83
N VAL A 69 -0.52 10.21 -22.59
CA VAL A 69 -0.93 9.45 -21.41
C VAL A 69 -2.42 9.07 -21.50
N GLU A 70 -3.29 10.03 -21.84
CA GLU A 70 -4.72 9.82 -22.06
C GLU A 70 -4.99 8.76 -23.13
N GLY A 71 -4.36 8.88 -24.31
CA GLY A 71 -4.58 7.96 -25.43
C GLY A 71 -4.10 6.53 -25.19
N ASN A 72 -3.26 6.30 -24.17
CA ASN A 72 -2.70 4.98 -23.86
C ASN A 72 -3.10 4.48 -22.46
N TRP A 73 -3.97 5.19 -21.74
CA TRP A 73 -4.25 4.94 -20.31
C TRP A 73 -4.83 3.55 -19.99
N THR A 74 -5.41 2.85 -20.96
CA THR A 74 -5.94 1.49 -20.76
C THR A 74 -4.99 0.40 -21.25
N SER A 75 -3.82 0.77 -21.78
CA SER A 75 -2.84 -0.16 -22.33
C SER A 75 -1.92 -0.70 -21.23
N ALA A 76 -2.05 -1.98 -20.90
CA ALA A 76 -1.16 -2.65 -19.96
C ALA A 76 0.31 -2.57 -20.39
N THR A 77 0.60 -2.65 -21.69
CA THR A 77 1.97 -2.52 -22.22
C THR A 77 2.54 -1.12 -22.01
N PHE A 78 1.72 -0.08 -22.15
CA PHE A 78 2.14 1.29 -21.88
C PHE A 78 2.52 1.48 -20.42
N HIS A 79 1.68 0.98 -19.49
CA HIS A 79 1.98 1.03 -18.06
C HIS A 79 3.20 0.19 -17.67
N ALA A 80 3.40 -0.99 -18.26
CA ALA A 80 4.56 -1.83 -18.00
C ALA A 80 5.88 -1.25 -18.53
N GLY A 81 5.81 -0.39 -19.55
CA GLY A 81 6.98 0.30 -20.11
C GLY A 81 7.47 1.49 -19.27
N LEU A 82 6.71 1.91 -18.26
CA LEU A 82 7.00 3.05 -17.41
C LEU A 82 7.22 2.56 -15.97
N PRO A 83 8.46 2.54 -15.45
CA PRO A 83 8.75 1.97 -14.12
C PRO A 83 8.08 2.73 -12.97
N GLU A 84 7.72 3.99 -13.17
CA GLU A 84 6.97 4.82 -12.21
C GLU A 84 5.45 4.64 -12.29
N SER A 85 4.95 3.92 -13.30
CA SER A 85 3.53 3.80 -13.58
C SER A 85 2.84 2.76 -12.70
N ILE A 86 1.65 3.11 -12.23
CA ILE A 86 0.75 2.21 -11.50
C ILE A 86 -0.39 1.83 -12.44
N ALA A 87 -0.35 0.60 -12.98
CA ALA A 87 -1.29 0.11 -14.01
C ALA A 87 -2.76 0.04 -13.56
N SER A 88 -3.00 0.02 -12.24
CA SER A 88 -4.33 0.12 -11.66
C SER A 88 -4.37 1.34 -10.74
N PRO A 89 -4.92 2.46 -11.22
CA PRO A 89 -4.82 3.75 -10.53
C PRO A 89 -5.58 3.81 -9.20
N LEU A 90 -6.44 2.83 -8.93
CA LEU A 90 -7.03 2.64 -7.60
C LEU A 90 -5.93 2.45 -6.53
N TYR A 91 -4.81 1.81 -6.88
CA TYR A 91 -3.61 1.69 -6.03
C TYR A 91 -2.79 2.97 -5.94
N ALA A 92 -3.26 4.07 -6.52
CA ALA A 92 -2.75 5.40 -6.23
C ALA A 92 -3.84 6.27 -5.59
N ASN A 93 -4.97 5.68 -5.16
CA ASN A 93 -6.17 6.41 -4.74
C ASN A 93 -6.70 7.35 -5.86
N ASN A 94 -6.60 6.92 -7.11
CA ASN A 94 -7.03 7.70 -8.29
C ASN A 94 -6.43 9.12 -8.31
N SER A 95 -5.24 9.28 -7.74
CA SER A 95 -4.71 10.59 -7.41
C SER A 95 -4.26 11.37 -8.64
N CYS A 96 -3.71 10.69 -9.65
CA CYS A 96 -3.04 11.31 -10.79
C CYS A 96 -3.57 10.75 -12.11
N LEU A 97 -4.89 10.78 -12.26
CA LEU A 97 -5.58 10.29 -13.44
C LEU A 97 -5.51 11.29 -14.60
N PRO A 98 -5.39 10.84 -15.87
CA PRO A 98 -5.60 11.71 -17.00
C PRO A 98 -7.10 12.00 -17.19
N PRO A 99 -7.46 13.07 -17.92
CA PRO A 99 -8.81 13.29 -18.41
C PRO A 99 -9.37 12.02 -19.08
N GLY A 100 -10.64 11.72 -18.80
CA GLY A 100 -11.32 10.56 -19.38
C GLY A 100 -11.11 9.23 -18.64
N ALA A 101 -10.18 9.15 -17.69
CA ALA A 101 -10.07 7.98 -16.81
C ALA A 101 -11.16 7.99 -15.72
N ASP A 102 -11.67 6.81 -15.36
CA ASP A 102 -12.70 6.66 -14.34
C ASP A 102 -12.23 7.20 -12.98
N GLY A 103 -12.99 8.14 -12.42
CA GLY A 103 -12.65 8.81 -11.16
C GLY A 103 -11.76 10.05 -11.31
N TYR A 104 -11.46 10.50 -12.55
CA TYR A 104 -10.73 11.74 -12.79
C TYR A 104 -11.48 12.95 -12.19
N ASN A 105 -10.73 13.81 -11.51
CA ASN A 105 -11.21 15.08 -11.00
C ASN A 105 -10.29 16.21 -11.43
N ALA A 106 -10.78 17.08 -12.32
CA ALA A 106 -10.03 18.22 -12.86
C ALA A 106 -9.66 19.29 -11.82
N THR A 107 -10.38 19.33 -10.69
CA THR A 107 -10.09 20.23 -9.56
C THR A 107 -9.31 19.54 -8.44
N GLY A 108 -9.17 18.21 -8.52
CA GLY A 108 -8.31 17.43 -7.62
C GLY A 108 -6.84 17.63 -7.98
N GLY A 109 -5.96 17.59 -6.99
CA GLY A 109 -4.51 17.56 -7.22
C GLY A 109 -3.96 16.13 -7.25
N CYS A 110 -2.80 15.95 -7.87
CA CYS A 110 -2.06 14.69 -7.83
C CYS A 110 -1.48 14.45 -6.42
N TYR A 111 -2.15 13.60 -5.62
CA TYR A 111 -1.87 13.38 -4.20
C TYR A 111 -1.97 11.85 -3.84
N LEU A 112 -0.87 11.11 -3.61
CA LEU A 112 -0.81 9.63 -3.42
C LEU A 112 -1.13 9.14 -1.97
N ALA A 113 -2.13 8.31 -1.62
CA ALA A 113 -2.21 7.74 -0.23
C ALA A 113 -1.27 6.54 0.00
N TRP A 114 -0.85 5.86 -1.07
CA TRP A 114 0.39 5.08 -1.18
C TRP A 114 1.67 5.93 -1.01
N ARG A 115 1.55 7.16 -0.51
CA ARG A 115 2.58 8.20 -0.44
C ARG A 115 3.86 7.79 0.27
N SER A 116 3.77 6.78 1.15
CA SER A 116 4.89 6.28 1.96
C SER A 116 5.34 4.86 1.59
N SER A 117 4.62 4.17 0.69
CA SER A 117 4.94 2.80 0.28
C SER A 117 5.84 2.82 -0.96
N TYR A 118 7.14 2.57 -0.75
CA TYR A 118 8.15 2.58 -1.81
C TYR A 118 8.19 1.31 -2.66
N LEU A 119 7.75 0.17 -2.12
CA LEU A 119 7.80 -1.13 -2.77
C LEU A 119 6.53 -1.90 -2.45
N HIS A 120 5.97 -2.57 -3.46
CA HIS A 120 4.99 -3.63 -3.28
C HIS A 120 5.71 -4.97 -3.38
N VAL A 121 5.70 -5.76 -2.31
CA VAL A 121 6.40 -7.05 -2.22
C VAL A 121 5.36 -8.16 -2.19
N MET A 122 5.54 -9.14 -3.08
CA MET A 122 4.74 -10.35 -3.11
C MET A 122 5.63 -11.56 -2.86
N SER A 123 5.09 -12.54 -2.15
CA SER A 123 5.71 -13.85 -2.00
C SER A 123 4.76 -14.90 -2.55
N TYR A 124 5.30 -15.77 -3.40
CA TYR A 124 4.55 -16.88 -4.00
C TYR A 124 5.01 -18.20 -3.40
N GLY A 125 4.09 -19.16 -3.33
CA GLY A 125 4.38 -20.52 -2.88
C GLY A 125 3.78 -20.81 -1.50
N ALA A 126 2.49 -21.14 -1.50
CA ALA A 126 1.86 -21.80 -0.36
C ALA A 126 2.24 -23.28 -0.35
N LYS A 127 2.58 -23.82 0.83
CA LYS A 127 2.76 -25.26 1.01
C LYS A 127 1.41 -25.88 1.31
N PHE A 128 0.99 -26.82 0.48
CA PHE A 128 -0.29 -27.51 0.64
C PHE A 128 -0.09 -28.92 1.19
N ASN A 129 -0.68 -29.20 2.35
CA ASN A 129 -0.81 -30.56 2.86
C ASN A 129 -1.96 -31.28 2.15
N LYS A 130 -1.63 -32.04 1.10
CA LYS A 130 -2.59 -32.75 0.25
C LYS A 130 -3.31 -33.91 0.95
N SER A 131 -2.93 -34.26 2.18
CA SER A 131 -3.63 -35.26 2.99
C SER A 131 -4.85 -34.70 3.72
N LEU A 132 -5.03 -33.38 3.75
CA LEU A 132 -6.18 -32.71 4.37
C LEU A 132 -7.35 -32.58 3.40
N ALA A 133 -8.57 -32.45 3.95
CA ALA A 133 -9.73 -32.03 3.16
C ALA A 133 -9.51 -30.62 2.59
N PRO A 134 -10.04 -30.27 1.40
CA PRO A 134 -9.73 -29.01 0.72
C PRO A 134 -9.88 -27.75 1.57
N GLN A 135 -10.94 -27.65 2.39
CA GLN A 135 -11.15 -26.51 3.29
C GLN A 135 -10.02 -26.38 4.31
N ASN A 136 -9.63 -27.49 4.93
CA ASN A 136 -8.58 -27.53 5.94
C ASN A 136 -7.20 -27.33 5.31
N MET A 137 -6.98 -27.82 4.09
CA MET A 137 -5.76 -27.60 3.32
C MET A 137 -5.56 -26.12 2.98
N LEU A 138 -6.62 -25.42 2.55
CA LEU A 138 -6.56 -23.98 2.26
C LEU A 138 -6.34 -23.16 3.54
N LYS A 139 -7.02 -23.53 4.63
CA LYS A 139 -6.86 -22.88 5.94
C LYS A 139 -5.44 -23.06 6.48
N ASP A 140 -4.93 -24.28 6.49
CA ASP A 140 -3.55 -24.61 6.92
C ASP A 140 -2.50 -23.83 6.12
N ALA A 141 -2.66 -23.77 4.79
CA ALA A 141 -1.76 -23.02 3.93
C ALA A 141 -1.81 -21.50 4.18
N ALA A 142 -3.00 -20.94 4.43
CA ALA A 142 -3.17 -19.53 4.75
C ALA A 142 -2.61 -19.17 6.13
N GLU A 143 -2.84 -20.02 7.14
CA GLU A 143 -2.28 -19.85 8.48
C GLU A 143 -0.75 -19.88 8.45
N GLN A 144 -0.13 -20.79 7.68
CA GLN A 144 1.32 -20.82 7.50
C GLN A 144 1.89 -19.53 6.88
N LEU A 145 1.17 -18.91 5.94
CA LEU A 145 1.56 -17.61 5.38
C LEU A 145 1.39 -16.50 6.41
N GLU A 146 0.29 -16.52 7.15
CA GLU A 146 -0.06 -15.50 8.12
C GLU A 146 0.89 -15.49 9.33
N GLU A 147 1.23 -16.67 9.85
CA GLU A 147 2.18 -16.87 10.96
C GLU A 147 3.63 -16.65 10.53
N GLY A 148 3.94 -16.86 9.25
CA GLY A 148 5.30 -16.72 8.71
C GLY A 148 5.53 -15.35 8.08
N ILE A 149 5.37 -15.30 6.76
CA ILE A 149 5.80 -14.16 5.93
C ILE A 149 4.97 -12.91 6.22
N GLU A 150 3.65 -13.04 6.38
CA GLU A 150 2.80 -11.87 6.61
C GLU A 150 3.01 -11.29 8.01
N SER A 151 3.25 -12.13 9.03
CA SER A 151 3.65 -11.66 10.35
C SER A 151 4.91 -10.79 10.28
N LEU A 152 5.92 -11.23 9.52
CA LEU A 152 7.14 -10.46 9.29
C LEU A 152 6.85 -9.13 8.55
N TRP A 153 5.97 -9.13 7.55
CA TRP A 153 5.59 -7.91 6.84
C TRP A 153 4.85 -6.91 7.73
N ARG A 154 3.96 -7.39 8.59
CA ARG A 154 3.26 -6.55 9.58
C ARG A 154 4.23 -5.99 10.62
N GLU A 155 5.29 -6.72 10.97
CA GLU A 155 6.36 -6.21 11.84
C GLU A 155 7.19 -5.13 11.14
N TRP A 156 7.56 -5.35 9.88
CA TRP A 156 8.42 -4.43 9.12
C TRP A 156 7.70 -3.18 8.61
N ALA A 157 6.40 -3.29 8.34
CA ALA A 157 5.60 -2.23 7.76
C ALA A 157 4.19 -2.15 8.40
N PRO A 158 4.12 -1.93 9.74
CA PRO A 158 2.88 -2.06 10.53
C PRO A 158 1.77 -1.08 10.14
N GLU A 159 2.15 0.05 9.53
CA GLU A 159 1.25 1.13 9.11
C GLU A 159 0.91 1.08 7.61
N THR A 160 1.25 -0.02 6.93
CA THR A 160 0.98 -0.22 5.50
C THR A 160 -0.19 -1.16 5.26
N ALA A 161 -0.35 -1.63 4.02
CA ALA A 161 -1.51 -2.40 3.57
C ALA A 161 -1.07 -3.54 2.64
N ALA A 162 -1.95 -4.52 2.47
CA ALA A 162 -1.86 -5.60 1.51
C ALA A 162 -2.84 -5.37 0.36
N TYR A 163 -2.44 -5.77 -0.84
CA TYR A 163 -3.27 -5.67 -2.02
C TYR A 163 -4.27 -6.83 -2.07
N MET A 164 -5.56 -6.55 -1.88
CA MET A 164 -6.58 -7.60 -1.68
C MET A 164 -6.74 -8.60 -2.84
N ASN A 165 -6.50 -8.20 -4.10
CA ASN A 165 -6.72 -9.11 -5.23
C ASN A 165 -5.57 -10.12 -5.40
N GLU A 166 -4.41 -9.87 -4.78
CA GLU A 166 -3.23 -10.74 -4.82
C GLU A 166 -2.75 -11.12 -3.40
N GLY A 167 -3.61 -10.87 -2.40
CA GLY A 167 -3.35 -11.19 -1.00
C GLY A 167 -3.85 -12.57 -0.62
N ASN A 168 -3.48 -13.00 0.58
CA ASN A 168 -4.03 -14.21 1.18
C ASN A 168 -5.55 -14.03 1.42
N PRO A 169 -6.40 -14.80 0.73
CA PRO A 169 -7.85 -14.61 0.80
C PRO A 169 -8.44 -15.03 2.15
N LEU A 170 -7.68 -15.74 2.99
CA LEU A 170 -8.08 -16.18 4.33
C LEU A 170 -7.37 -15.41 5.46
N ASN A 171 -6.74 -14.28 5.13
CA ASN A 171 -6.08 -13.40 6.10
C ASN A 171 -7.04 -12.99 7.23
N SER A 172 -6.74 -13.35 8.47
CA SER A 172 -7.58 -13.01 9.62
C SER A 172 -7.63 -11.50 9.91
N ASN A 173 -6.62 -10.76 9.48
CA ASN A 173 -6.46 -9.30 9.61
C ASN A 173 -6.94 -8.52 8.37
N PHE A 174 -7.66 -9.16 7.44
CA PHE A 174 -8.04 -8.57 6.14
C PHE A 174 -8.70 -7.19 6.23
N LYS A 175 -9.46 -6.88 7.30
CA LYS A 175 -10.10 -5.57 7.47
C LYS A 175 -9.07 -4.45 7.50
N LYS A 176 -8.01 -4.63 8.31
CA LYS A 176 -6.89 -3.70 8.39
C LYS A 176 -6.05 -3.80 7.12
N ASP A 177 -5.65 -5.00 6.76
CA ASP A 177 -4.64 -5.19 5.72
C ASP A 177 -5.15 -4.77 4.33
N PHE A 178 -6.42 -5.02 4.00
CA PHE A 178 -6.96 -4.72 2.66
C PHE A 178 -7.66 -3.36 2.57
N TYR A 179 -8.26 -2.88 3.67
CA TYR A 179 -9.12 -1.70 3.66
C TYR A 179 -8.66 -0.60 4.60
N GLY A 180 -7.81 -0.92 5.59
CA GLY A 180 -7.28 0.01 6.57
C GLY A 180 -8.36 0.84 7.26
N SER A 181 -8.09 2.12 7.43
CA SER A 181 -8.99 3.09 8.07
C SER A 181 -10.30 3.32 7.31
N TYR A 182 -10.45 2.81 6.08
CA TYR A 182 -11.66 3.00 5.28
C TYR A 182 -12.72 1.92 5.55
N TYR A 183 -12.38 0.83 6.25
CA TYR A 183 -13.27 -0.31 6.44
C TYR A 183 -14.65 0.10 7.00
N ASP A 184 -14.68 0.91 8.06
CA ASP A 184 -15.94 1.32 8.68
C ASP A 184 -16.82 2.15 7.75
N ARG A 185 -16.22 3.04 6.96
CA ARG A 185 -16.96 3.82 5.94
C ARG A 185 -17.49 2.92 4.84
N LEU A 186 -16.70 1.96 4.39
CA LEU A 186 -17.12 0.97 3.40
C LEU A 186 -18.26 0.09 3.95
N MET A 187 -18.21 -0.27 5.23
CA MET A 187 -19.27 -1.02 5.89
C MET A 187 -20.58 -0.22 5.97
N GLN A 188 -20.52 1.09 6.22
CA GLN A 188 -21.69 1.96 6.15
C GLN A 188 -22.30 1.98 4.74
N VAL A 189 -21.47 2.07 3.70
CA VAL A 189 -21.92 2.00 2.30
C VAL A 189 -22.56 0.64 2.01
N LYS A 190 -21.90 -0.46 2.41
CA LYS A 190 -22.41 -1.82 2.27
C LYS A 190 -23.79 -1.97 2.93
N ASN A 191 -23.94 -1.54 4.17
CA ASN A 191 -25.22 -1.59 4.89
C ASN A 191 -26.31 -0.74 4.24
N LYS A 192 -25.96 0.38 3.61
CA LYS A 192 -26.91 1.25 2.91
C LYS A 192 -27.44 0.61 1.62
N TYR A 193 -26.56 -0.02 0.84
CA TYR A 193 -26.90 -0.49 -0.51
C TYR A 193 -27.18 -2.00 -0.60
N ASP A 194 -26.69 -2.78 0.35
CA ASP A 194 -26.94 -4.22 0.46
C ASP A 194 -27.27 -4.62 1.91
N PRO A 195 -28.37 -4.09 2.49
CA PRO A 195 -28.74 -4.30 3.90
C PRO A 195 -29.04 -5.77 4.25
N ILE A 196 -29.33 -6.59 3.25
CA ILE A 196 -29.60 -8.03 3.42
C ILE A 196 -28.36 -8.90 3.19
N ASN A 197 -27.20 -8.29 2.85
CA ASN A 197 -25.94 -8.98 2.53
C ASN A 197 -26.11 -10.02 1.40
N SER A 198 -26.84 -9.66 0.35
CA SER A 198 -27.04 -10.50 -0.84
C SER A 198 -25.74 -10.74 -1.61
N LEU A 199 -24.79 -9.81 -1.53
CA LEU A 199 -23.47 -9.94 -2.15
C LEU A 199 -22.45 -10.36 -1.10
N TRP A 200 -21.90 -11.56 -1.22
CA TRP A 200 -20.82 -12.04 -0.36
C TRP A 200 -19.60 -12.43 -1.20
N VAL A 201 -18.43 -12.05 -0.70
CA VAL A 201 -17.13 -12.42 -1.25
C VAL A 201 -16.18 -12.61 -0.07
N LEU A 202 -15.37 -13.66 -0.14
CA LEU A 202 -14.38 -13.99 0.89
C LEU A 202 -13.41 -12.80 1.11
N SER A 203 -13.18 -12.43 2.36
CA SER A 203 -12.40 -11.24 2.75
C SER A 203 -12.93 -9.90 2.21
N GLY A 204 -14.20 -9.87 1.78
CA GLY A 204 -14.92 -8.66 1.43
C GLY A 204 -15.38 -7.84 2.63
N VAL A 205 -15.77 -6.59 2.39
CA VAL A 205 -16.42 -5.74 3.41
C VAL A 205 -17.69 -6.41 3.95
N GLY A 206 -17.73 -6.64 5.27
CA GLY A 206 -18.84 -7.33 5.96
C GLY A 206 -18.87 -8.85 5.78
N SER A 207 -17.87 -9.45 5.14
CA SER A 207 -17.83 -10.89 4.86
C SER A 207 -17.68 -11.76 6.11
N ASP A 208 -17.11 -11.20 7.19
CA ASP A 208 -16.87 -11.86 8.49
C ASP A 208 -18.14 -12.13 9.29
N ALA A 209 -19.28 -11.58 8.90
CA ALA A 209 -20.58 -11.95 9.45
C ALA A 209 -21.08 -13.32 8.97
N TRP A 210 -20.32 -13.99 8.09
CA TRP A 210 -20.72 -15.22 7.43
C TRP A 210 -19.58 -16.24 7.43
N ASP A 211 -19.94 -17.53 7.49
CA ASP A 211 -19.05 -18.67 7.36
C ASP A 211 -19.41 -19.47 6.11
N TYR A 212 -18.43 -19.68 5.24
CA TYR A 212 -18.59 -20.50 4.03
C TYR A 212 -17.95 -21.87 4.24
N ASN A 213 -18.78 -22.90 4.20
CA ASN A 213 -18.34 -24.28 4.33
C ASN A 213 -18.14 -24.90 2.95
N LEU A 214 -16.88 -25.05 2.54
CA LEU A 214 -16.51 -25.58 1.22
C LEU A 214 -16.95 -27.05 1.04
N ASN A 215 -17.03 -27.83 2.12
CA ASN A 215 -17.45 -29.24 2.04
C ASN A 215 -18.95 -29.38 1.72
N THR A 216 -19.78 -28.44 2.19
CA THR A 216 -21.24 -28.47 2.02
C THR A 216 -21.74 -27.47 0.98
N GLY A 217 -20.91 -26.50 0.58
CA GLY A 217 -21.26 -25.38 -0.28
C GLY A 217 -22.18 -24.35 0.38
N LYS A 218 -22.38 -24.41 1.70
CA LYS A 218 -23.30 -23.52 2.41
C LYS A 218 -22.59 -22.27 2.92
N LEU A 219 -23.28 -21.13 2.82
CA LEU A 219 -22.93 -19.87 3.46
C LEU A 219 -23.93 -19.60 4.59
N CYS A 220 -23.44 -19.55 5.83
CA CYS A 220 -24.26 -19.39 7.02
C CYS A 220 -23.84 -18.13 7.78
N LYS A 221 -24.77 -17.48 8.49
CA LYS A 221 -24.38 -16.40 9.42
C LYS A 221 -23.61 -16.99 10.60
N GLN A 222 -22.59 -16.27 11.06
CA GLN A 222 -21.98 -16.53 12.37
C GLN A 222 -22.92 -16.13 13.51
#